data_AF-A8TZQ6-F1
#
_entry.id   AF-A8TZQ6-F1
#
_cell.length_a   1.000
_cell.length_b   1.000
_cell.length_c   1.000
_cell.angle_alpha   90.00
_cell.angle_beta   90.00
_cell.angle_gamma   90.00
#
_symmetry.space_group_name_H-M   'P 1'
#
loop_
_entity.id
_entity.type
_entity.pdbx_description
1 polymer ?
#
loop_
_entity_poly.entity_id
_entity_poly.type
_entity_poly.pdbx_seq_one_letter_code
_entity_poly.pdbx_strand_id
1 'polypeptide(L)'
;MTEELFREDAYLKSCEATVTAVGETGIVLDRTVFYPTGGGQPGDSGSLTRPDGAQVSITDTRKVEGGIAHVPAEGAAMLSVGDKVTATLDWDRRYRHMRVHTALHVMCSQIQGGVTGGQIGDGKGRLDFNLEPENVPEKESLTEHLNALIAVDHPLGISWITDEELTANPDLVRTMSVKPPMGAGRVRMIRIGDAVDYQPCGGTHVKSTGEIGRIAITKIESKGKQNRRINLALAD
;
A
#
# COMPACT_ATOMS: atom_id res chain seq x y z
N MET A 1 -14.95 -7.64 14.56
CA MET A 1 -13.79 -6.93 13.99
C MET A 1 -13.12 -7.88 13.03
N THR A 2 -12.81 -7.44 11.80
CA THR A 2 -12.16 -8.27 10.78
C THR A 2 -10.68 -8.49 11.10
N GLU A 3 -10.19 -9.72 11.05
CA GLU A 3 -8.76 -10.05 11.14
C GLU A 3 -8.06 -9.69 9.80
N GLU A 4 -7.08 -8.79 9.87
CA GLU A 4 -6.39 -8.20 8.71
C GLU A 4 -5.11 -8.99 8.35
N LEU A 5 -5.25 -10.13 7.67
CA LEU A 5 -4.14 -11.06 7.39
C LEU A 5 -3.00 -10.44 6.58
N PHE A 6 -3.33 -9.50 5.68
CA PHE A 6 -2.37 -8.80 4.83
C PHE A 6 -1.34 -7.95 5.60
N ARG A 7 -1.58 -7.66 6.89
CA ARG A 7 -0.62 -6.92 7.73
C ARG A 7 0.58 -7.77 8.13
N GLU A 8 0.33 -9.06 8.31
CA GLU A 8 1.33 -10.05 8.73
C GLU A 8 2.01 -10.66 7.51
N ASP A 9 1.22 -11.06 6.50
CA ASP A 9 1.73 -11.61 5.25
C ASP A 9 1.05 -11.00 4.03
N ALA A 10 1.74 -10.07 3.37
CA ALA A 10 1.27 -9.43 2.14
C ALA A 10 1.24 -10.38 0.93
N TYR A 11 1.89 -11.54 1.01
CA TYR A 11 1.97 -12.55 -0.06
C TYR A 11 0.89 -13.63 0.07
N LEU A 12 0.11 -13.63 1.14
CA LEU A 12 -1.02 -14.54 1.28
C LEU A 12 -2.09 -14.18 0.24
N LYS A 13 -2.24 -15.03 -0.78
CA LYS A 13 -3.08 -14.75 -1.95
C LYS A 13 -4.56 -15.10 -1.73
N SER A 14 -4.84 -15.96 -0.78
CA SER A 14 -6.19 -16.42 -0.47
C SER A 14 -6.34 -16.83 0.99
N CYS A 15 -7.57 -16.74 1.50
CA CYS A 15 -7.94 -17.28 2.81
C CYS A 15 -9.38 -17.80 2.81
N GLU A 16 -9.66 -18.79 3.65
CA GLU A 16 -11.03 -19.12 4.02
C GLU A 16 -11.56 -18.12 5.04
N ALA A 17 -12.84 -17.74 4.90
CA ALA A 17 -13.49 -16.76 5.74
C ALA A 17 -15.01 -17.03 5.85
N THR A 18 -15.64 -16.38 6.83
CA THR A 18 -17.09 -16.38 7.03
C THR A 18 -17.64 -14.99 6.77
N VAL A 19 -18.75 -14.90 6.04
CA VAL A 19 -19.49 -13.64 5.86
C VAL A 19 -20.14 -13.24 7.18
N THR A 20 -19.83 -12.03 7.66
CA THR A 20 -20.35 -11.49 8.92
C THR A 20 -21.38 -10.37 8.72
N ALA A 21 -21.34 -9.67 7.59
CA ALA A 21 -22.36 -8.71 7.19
C ALA A 21 -22.45 -8.60 5.67
N VAL A 22 -23.64 -8.26 5.18
CA VAL A 22 -23.91 -7.93 3.77
C VAL A 22 -24.81 -6.70 3.77
N GLY A 23 -24.43 -5.67 3.01
CA GLY A 23 -25.20 -4.43 2.91
C GLY A 23 -24.79 -3.57 1.73
N GLU A 24 -25.30 -2.34 1.69
CA GLU A 24 -25.06 -1.39 0.58
C GLU A 24 -23.58 -1.06 0.38
N THR A 25 -22.78 -1.11 1.45
CA THR A 25 -21.34 -0.82 1.40
C THR A 25 -20.49 -1.99 0.95
N GLY A 26 -21.06 -3.20 0.86
CA GLY A 26 -20.39 -4.43 0.44
C GLY A 26 -20.53 -5.59 1.43
N ILE A 27 -19.63 -6.55 1.30
CA ILE A 27 -19.61 -7.80 2.06
C ILE A 27 -18.48 -7.72 3.11
N VAL A 28 -18.79 -7.95 4.37
CA VAL A 28 -17.80 -7.97 5.47
C VAL A 28 -17.51 -9.42 5.87
N LEU A 29 -16.22 -9.72 6.06
CA LEU A 29 -15.72 -11.03 6.47
C LEU A 29 -15.17 -11.00 7.90
N ASP A 30 -15.12 -12.15 8.57
CA ASP A 30 -14.44 -12.32 9.86
C ASP A 30 -12.91 -12.15 9.74
N ARG A 31 -12.32 -12.54 8.61
CA ARG A 31 -10.91 -12.33 8.26
C ARG A 31 -10.73 -12.11 6.76
N THR A 32 -9.67 -11.41 6.35
CA THR A 32 -9.42 -11.18 4.91
C THR A 32 -7.95 -10.95 4.57
N VAL A 33 -7.57 -11.38 3.36
CA VAL A 33 -6.31 -11.04 2.69
C VAL A 33 -6.39 -9.73 1.89
N PHE A 34 -7.59 -9.15 1.71
CA PHE A 34 -7.80 -7.94 0.90
C PHE A 34 -7.42 -6.69 1.69
N TYR A 35 -6.50 -5.90 1.15
CA TYR A 35 -6.13 -4.60 1.67
C TYR A 35 -7.22 -3.59 1.30
N PRO A 36 -7.79 -2.85 2.26
CA PRO A 36 -8.74 -1.80 1.98
C PRO A 36 -8.03 -0.52 1.55
N THR A 37 -8.63 0.24 0.65
CA THR A 37 -8.10 1.54 0.18
C THR A 37 -7.59 2.39 1.35
N GLY A 38 -6.34 2.86 1.26
CA GLY A 38 -5.67 3.61 2.32
C GLY A 38 -4.25 4.05 1.97
N GLY A 39 -3.76 5.14 2.57
CA GLY A 39 -2.38 5.60 2.36
C GLY A 39 -2.00 5.91 0.90
N GLY A 40 -2.99 6.19 0.04
CA GLY A 40 -2.79 6.35 -1.40
C GLY A 40 -2.79 5.05 -2.21
N GLN A 41 -2.81 3.87 -1.55
CA GLN A 41 -2.95 2.57 -2.20
C GLN A 41 -4.43 2.24 -2.44
N PRO A 42 -4.81 1.86 -3.69
CA PRO A 42 -6.14 1.36 -3.99
C PRO A 42 -6.45 0.06 -3.24
N GLY A 43 -7.73 -0.14 -2.91
CA GLY A 43 -8.21 -1.40 -2.37
C GLY A 43 -8.08 -2.52 -3.39
N ASP A 44 -7.92 -3.74 -2.89
CA ASP A 44 -7.79 -4.88 -3.79
C ASP A 44 -9.10 -5.29 -4.43
N SER A 45 -8.93 -5.91 -5.60
CA SER A 45 -9.94 -6.71 -6.30
C SER A 45 -9.60 -8.19 -6.18
N GLY A 46 -10.55 -9.02 -6.61
CA GLY A 46 -10.42 -10.47 -6.59
C GLY A 46 -11.78 -11.13 -6.62
N SER A 47 -11.96 -12.19 -5.84
CA SER A 47 -13.22 -12.90 -5.76
C SER A 47 -13.47 -13.55 -4.41
N LEU A 48 -14.74 -13.76 -4.07
CA LEU A 48 -15.20 -14.65 -3.01
C LEU A 48 -15.86 -15.87 -3.64
N THR A 49 -15.35 -17.07 -3.35
CA THR A 49 -15.86 -18.33 -3.92
C THR A 49 -16.51 -19.18 -2.83
N ARG A 50 -17.77 -19.59 -3.03
CA ARG A 50 -18.48 -20.51 -2.15
C ARG A 50 -18.01 -21.97 -2.34
N PRO A 51 -18.28 -22.88 -1.39
CA PRO A 51 -17.96 -24.30 -1.51
C PRO A 51 -18.62 -25.00 -2.72
N ASP A 52 -19.76 -24.49 -3.19
CA ASP A 52 -20.46 -24.97 -4.39
C ASP A 52 -19.83 -24.48 -5.71
N GLY A 53 -18.75 -23.67 -5.63
CA GLY A 53 -18.05 -23.09 -6.77
C GLY A 53 -18.62 -21.77 -7.26
N ALA A 54 -19.74 -21.29 -6.71
CA ALA A 54 -20.30 -19.99 -7.09
C ALA A 54 -19.35 -18.86 -6.68
N GLN A 55 -19.06 -17.95 -7.61
CA GLN A 55 -18.07 -16.88 -7.43
C GLN A 55 -18.73 -15.50 -7.45
N VAL A 56 -18.29 -14.64 -6.55
CA VAL A 56 -18.64 -13.22 -6.47
C VAL A 56 -17.38 -12.41 -6.75
N SER A 57 -17.36 -11.72 -7.89
CA SER A 57 -16.26 -10.82 -8.24
C SER A 57 -16.25 -9.59 -7.34
N ILE A 58 -15.08 -9.25 -6.80
CA ILE A 58 -14.85 -8.09 -5.95
C ILE A 58 -14.04 -7.07 -6.75
N THR A 59 -14.56 -5.84 -6.84
CA THR A 59 -13.96 -4.77 -7.66
C THR A 59 -13.10 -3.81 -6.85
N ASP A 60 -13.40 -3.66 -5.56
CA ASP A 60 -12.73 -2.76 -4.63
C ASP A 60 -12.89 -3.27 -3.20
N THR A 61 -12.02 -2.81 -2.31
CA THR A 61 -12.06 -3.11 -0.87
C THR A 61 -11.90 -1.83 -0.06
N ARG A 62 -12.77 -1.60 0.93
CA ARG A 62 -12.84 -0.35 1.67
C ARG A 62 -12.98 -0.58 3.17
N LYS A 63 -12.43 0.34 3.96
CA LYS A 63 -12.72 0.40 5.40
C LYS A 63 -14.14 0.94 5.59
N VAL A 64 -14.91 0.30 6.46
CA VAL A 64 -16.27 0.72 6.84
C VAL A 64 -16.41 0.65 8.35
N GLU A 65 -17.46 1.26 8.88
CA GLU A 65 -17.85 1.00 10.26
C GLU A 65 -18.13 -0.51 10.44
N GLY A 66 -17.47 -1.13 11.41
CA GLY A 66 -17.60 -2.57 11.66
C GLY A 66 -16.56 -3.49 10.99
N GLY A 67 -15.72 -3.00 10.06
CA GLY A 67 -14.63 -3.80 9.50
C GLY A 67 -14.17 -3.40 8.09
N ILE A 68 -13.91 -4.41 7.26
CA ILE A 68 -13.48 -4.25 5.86
C ILE A 68 -14.57 -4.78 4.94
N ALA A 69 -15.09 -3.90 4.08
CA ALA A 69 -16.08 -4.22 3.08
C ALA A 69 -15.44 -4.56 1.73
N HIS A 70 -15.84 -5.69 1.17
CA HIS A 70 -15.51 -6.15 -0.17
C HIS A 70 -16.65 -5.73 -1.09
N VAL A 71 -16.36 -4.88 -2.07
CA VAL A 71 -17.37 -4.30 -2.96
C VAL A 71 -17.61 -5.25 -4.13
N PRO A 72 -18.77 -5.93 -4.19
CA PRO A 72 -19.07 -6.83 -5.29
C PRO A 72 -19.24 -6.07 -6.61
N ALA A 73 -18.97 -6.74 -7.74
CA ALA A 73 -19.35 -6.23 -9.05
C ALA A 73 -20.88 -6.10 -9.16
N GLU A 74 -21.35 -5.20 -10.02
CA GLU A 74 -22.77 -5.04 -10.29
C GLU A 74 -23.38 -6.36 -10.81
N GLY A 75 -24.54 -6.73 -10.26
CA GLY A 75 -25.22 -7.98 -10.62
C GLY A 75 -24.57 -9.27 -10.08
N ALA A 76 -23.59 -9.19 -9.19
CA ALA A 76 -22.97 -10.37 -8.60
C ALA A 76 -23.95 -11.17 -7.71
N ALA A 77 -23.65 -12.47 -7.55
CA ALA A 77 -24.47 -13.35 -6.72
C ALA A 77 -24.53 -12.86 -5.27
N MET A 78 -25.72 -12.94 -4.67
CA MET A 78 -25.94 -12.50 -3.29
C MET A 78 -25.37 -13.52 -2.30
N LEU A 79 -24.48 -13.05 -1.42
CA LEU A 79 -24.06 -13.79 -0.23
C LEU A 79 -25.01 -13.53 0.93
N SER A 80 -25.04 -14.46 1.88
CA SER A 80 -25.77 -14.33 3.15
C SER A 80 -24.79 -14.37 4.32
N VAL A 81 -25.17 -13.73 5.43
CA VAL A 81 -24.42 -13.85 6.69
C VAL A 81 -24.34 -15.32 7.10
N GLY A 82 -23.14 -15.76 7.49
CA GLY A 82 -22.84 -17.16 7.82
C GLY A 82 -22.27 -17.98 6.67
N ASP A 83 -22.35 -17.49 5.42
CA ASP A 83 -21.75 -18.18 4.28
C ASP A 83 -20.24 -18.35 4.47
N LYS A 84 -19.75 -19.55 4.14
CA LYS A 84 -18.32 -19.83 4.03
C LYS A 84 -17.86 -19.48 2.62
N VAL A 85 -16.72 -18.80 2.54
CA VAL A 85 -16.11 -18.40 1.26
C VAL A 85 -14.60 -18.55 1.30
N THR A 86 -14.01 -18.81 0.14
CA THR A 86 -12.58 -18.60 -0.10
C THR A 86 -12.40 -17.23 -0.75
N ALA A 87 -11.79 -16.29 -0.04
CA ALA A 87 -11.42 -14.99 -0.57
C ALA A 87 -10.08 -15.11 -1.30
N THR A 88 -10.03 -14.75 -2.58
CA THR A 88 -8.84 -14.86 -3.44
C THR A 88 -8.56 -13.53 -4.12
N LEU A 89 -7.32 -13.04 -4.01
CA LEU A 89 -6.89 -11.78 -4.60
C LEU A 89 -6.71 -11.88 -6.12
N ASP A 90 -6.96 -10.76 -6.80
CA ASP A 90 -6.28 -10.46 -8.05
C ASP A 90 -4.79 -10.21 -7.75
N TRP A 91 -4.01 -11.29 -7.78
CA TRP A 91 -2.61 -11.27 -7.33
C TRP A 91 -1.73 -10.37 -8.19
N ASP A 92 -1.92 -10.34 -9.51
CA ASP A 92 -1.06 -9.57 -10.40
C ASP A 92 -1.23 -8.08 -10.13
N ARG A 93 -2.48 -7.62 -9.95
CA ARG A 93 -2.77 -6.25 -9.55
C ARG A 93 -2.18 -5.93 -8.17
N ARG A 94 -2.39 -6.80 -7.17
CA ARG A 94 -1.82 -6.63 -5.82
C ARG A 94 -0.30 -6.52 -5.87
N TYR A 95 0.36 -7.39 -6.62
CA TYR A 95 1.82 -7.41 -6.71
C TYR A 95 2.36 -6.14 -7.37
N ARG A 96 1.71 -5.64 -8.43
CA ARG A 96 2.05 -4.34 -9.03
C ARG A 96 1.89 -3.19 -8.04
N HIS A 97 0.83 -3.18 -7.23
CA HIS A 97 0.68 -2.19 -6.15
C HIS A 97 1.83 -2.27 -5.14
N MET A 98 2.21 -3.48 -4.68
CA MET A 98 3.32 -3.68 -3.73
C MET A 98 4.65 -3.17 -4.29
N ARG A 99 4.93 -3.44 -5.57
CA ARG A 99 6.13 -2.97 -6.28
C ARG A 99 6.17 -1.46 -6.35
N VAL A 100 5.10 -0.82 -6.80
CA VAL A 100 4.99 0.65 -6.85
C VAL A 100 5.11 1.25 -5.45
N HIS A 101 4.41 0.70 -4.46
CA HIS A 101 4.46 1.22 -3.09
C HIS A 101 5.89 1.21 -2.55
N THR A 102 6.59 0.09 -2.71
CA THR A 102 7.99 -0.03 -2.26
C THR A 102 8.91 0.89 -3.05
N ALA A 103 8.69 1.07 -4.36
CA ALA A 103 9.42 2.06 -5.17
C ALA A 103 9.23 3.49 -4.65
N LEU A 104 8.02 3.85 -4.19
CA LEU A 104 7.78 5.17 -3.60
C LEU A 104 8.54 5.37 -2.27
N HIS A 105 8.70 4.32 -1.45
CA HIS A 105 9.57 4.37 -0.26
C HIS A 105 11.04 4.60 -0.65
N VAL A 106 11.56 3.84 -1.63
CA VAL A 106 12.93 4.04 -2.12
C VAL A 106 13.10 5.47 -2.65
N MET A 107 12.15 5.98 -3.44
CA MET A 107 12.18 7.38 -3.89
C MET A 107 12.13 8.39 -2.73
N CYS A 108 11.28 8.15 -1.74
CA CYS A 108 11.17 9.01 -0.56
C CYS A 108 12.48 9.06 0.24
N SER A 109 13.25 7.97 0.29
CA SER A 109 14.54 7.95 0.98
C SER A 109 15.58 8.87 0.35
N GLN A 110 15.51 9.07 -0.97
CA GLN A 110 16.50 9.84 -1.74
C GLN A 110 16.18 11.33 -1.85
N ILE A 111 15.02 11.76 -1.36
CA ILE A 111 14.56 13.14 -1.50
C ILE A 111 14.39 13.77 -0.12
N GLN A 112 15.17 14.81 0.14
CA GLN A 112 15.11 15.57 1.38
C GLN A 112 14.00 16.63 1.31
N GLY A 113 12.77 16.18 1.52
CA GLY A 113 11.59 17.04 1.61
C GLY A 113 10.42 16.32 2.29
N GLY A 114 9.56 17.08 2.96
CA GLY A 114 8.35 16.52 3.56
C GLY A 114 7.37 16.05 2.50
N VAL A 115 6.78 14.86 2.68
CA VAL A 115 5.80 14.30 1.75
C VAL A 115 4.43 14.93 2.02
N THR A 116 3.91 15.67 1.05
CA THR A 116 2.62 16.38 1.15
C THR A 116 1.46 15.60 0.54
N GLY A 117 1.74 14.52 -0.18
CA GLY A 117 0.74 13.62 -0.73
C GLY A 117 1.35 12.45 -1.49
N GLY A 118 0.57 11.39 -1.69
CA GLY A 118 1.02 10.20 -2.40
C GLY A 118 -0.16 9.47 -3.04
N GLN A 119 0.12 8.78 -4.15
CA GLN A 119 -0.87 7.94 -4.82
C GLN A 119 -0.17 6.78 -5.51
N ILE A 120 -0.71 5.59 -5.32
CA ILE A 120 -0.30 4.36 -5.97
C ILE A 120 -1.38 3.99 -6.97
N GLY A 121 -0.99 3.41 -8.08
CA GLY A 121 -1.87 2.82 -9.05
C GLY A 121 -1.23 1.56 -9.63
N ASP A 122 -1.89 1.02 -10.64
CA ASP A 122 -1.40 -0.15 -11.34
C ASP A 122 -0.18 0.20 -12.20
N GLY A 123 1.00 -0.26 -11.77
CA GLY A 123 2.28 -0.05 -12.46
C GLY A 123 2.86 1.37 -12.42
N LYS A 124 2.20 2.32 -11.75
CA LYS A 124 2.67 3.70 -11.62
C LYS A 124 2.25 4.34 -10.31
N GLY A 125 3.01 5.33 -9.85
CA GLY A 125 2.72 6.04 -8.62
C GLY A 125 3.34 7.43 -8.62
N ARG A 126 3.03 8.20 -7.57
CA ARG A 126 3.60 9.52 -7.35
C ARG A 126 3.75 9.84 -5.87
N LEU A 127 4.71 10.69 -5.58
CA LEU A 127 4.76 11.46 -4.34
C LEU A 127 4.78 12.95 -4.66
N ASP A 128 4.15 13.73 -3.79
CA ASP A 128 4.24 15.18 -3.75
C ASP A 128 5.15 15.55 -2.57
N PHE A 129 6.12 16.42 -2.83
CA PHE A 129 7.10 16.86 -1.84
C PHE A 129 7.08 18.37 -1.69
N ASN A 130 7.27 18.85 -0.46
CA ASN A 130 7.62 20.23 -0.18
C ASN A 130 9.13 20.42 -0.42
N LEU A 131 9.51 20.99 -1.55
CA LEU A 131 10.89 21.19 -2.00
C LEU A 131 11.13 22.62 -2.48
N GLU A 132 12.23 23.19 -2.03
CA GLU A 132 12.77 24.41 -2.64
C GLU A 132 13.24 24.13 -4.08
N PRO A 133 13.16 25.12 -4.99
CA PRO A 133 13.54 24.95 -6.40
C PRO A 133 14.92 24.33 -6.63
N GLU A 134 15.91 24.68 -5.81
CA GLU A 134 17.28 24.18 -5.86
C GLU A 134 17.42 22.71 -5.44
N ASN A 135 16.47 22.18 -4.69
CA ASN A 135 16.47 20.79 -4.19
C ASN A 135 15.63 19.85 -5.06
N VAL A 136 15.12 20.35 -6.20
CA VAL A 136 14.40 19.51 -7.17
C VAL A 136 15.41 18.63 -7.90
N PRO A 137 15.30 17.30 -7.80
CA PRO A 137 16.25 16.42 -8.45
C PRO A 137 16.09 16.47 -9.98
N GLU A 138 17.18 16.20 -10.67
CA GLU A 138 17.18 15.95 -12.11
C GLU A 138 16.58 14.55 -12.36
N LYS A 139 15.70 14.44 -13.36
CA LYS A 139 14.84 13.29 -13.62
C LYS A 139 15.66 12.05 -14.01
N GLU A 140 16.60 12.19 -14.93
CA GLU A 140 17.40 11.09 -15.44
C GLU A 140 18.37 10.58 -14.35
N SER A 141 19.06 11.47 -13.66
CA SER A 141 19.95 11.16 -12.53
C SER A 141 19.22 10.49 -11.36
N LEU A 142 18.01 10.96 -11.01
CA LEU A 142 17.18 10.32 -10.00
C LEU A 142 16.77 8.90 -10.44
N THR A 143 16.41 8.72 -11.70
CA THR A 143 16.06 7.40 -12.25
C THR A 143 17.24 6.43 -12.13
N GLU A 144 18.44 6.84 -12.51
CA GLU A 144 19.65 6.02 -12.42
C GLU A 144 19.97 5.64 -10.97
N HIS A 145 19.96 6.61 -10.05
CA HIS A 145 20.22 6.37 -8.63
C HIS A 145 19.21 5.39 -8.01
N LEU A 146 17.92 5.55 -8.29
CA LEU A 146 16.90 4.67 -7.73
C LEU A 146 17.04 3.24 -8.27
N ASN A 147 17.31 3.07 -9.56
CA ASN A 147 17.54 1.74 -10.12
C ASN A 147 18.82 1.09 -9.58
N ALA A 148 19.87 1.87 -9.32
CA ALA A 148 21.08 1.38 -8.67
C ALA A 148 20.79 0.85 -7.26
N LEU A 149 20.02 1.60 -6.44
CA LEU A 149 19.60 1.17 -5.11
C LEU A 149 18.69 -0.07 -5.16
N ILE A 150 17.76 -0.11 -6.10
CA ILE A 150 16.87 -1.26 -6.29
C ILE A 150 17.68 -2.52 -6.60
N ALA A 151 18.69 -2.41 -7.47
CA ALA A 151 19.54 -3.52 -7.90
C ALA A 151 20.43 -4.09 -6.79
N VAL A 152 20.61 -3.39 -5.66
CA VAL A 152 21.29 -3.94 -4.47
C VAL A 152 20.44 -5.03 -3.79
N ASP A 153 19.14 -5.07 -4.05
CA ASP A 153 18.21 -6.07 -3.52
C ASP A 153 18.14 -6.09 -1.98
N HIS A 154 17.93 -4.91 -1.38
CA HIS A 154 17.81 -4.78 0.06
C HIS A 154 16.55 -5.52 0.57
N PRO A 155 16.64 -6.29 1.66
CA PRO A 155 15.49 -6.96 2.25
C PRO A 155 14.52 -5.95 2.85
N LEU A 156 13.24 -6.30 2.84
CA LEU A 156 12.16 -5.54 3.45
C LEU A 156 11.68 -6.24 4.73
N GLY A 157 11.70 -5.51 5.84
CA GLY A 157 11.29 -5.97 7.16
C GLY A 157 10.03 -5.25 7.65
N ILE A 158 9.22 -5.98 8.42
CA ILE A 158 8.09 -5.43 9.15
C ILE A 158 8.41 -5.48 10.63
N SER A 159 8.26 -4.36 11.33
CA SER A 159 8.35 -4.30 12.79
C SER A 159 7.20 -3.47 13.35
N TRP A 160 7.11 -3.43 14.68
CA TRP A 160 6.13 -2.63 15.40
C TRP A 160 6.85 -1.83 16.47
N ILE A 161 6.43 -0.59 16.64
CA ILE A 161 6.87 0.29 17.74
C ILE A 161 5.64 0.77 18.52
N THR A 162 5.82 1.27 19.74
CA THR A 162 4.72 1.85 20.51
C THR A 162 4.38 3.28 20.06
N ASP A 163 3.24 3.80 20.51
CA ASP A 163 2.85 5.19 20.25
C ASP A 163 3.83 6.18 20.93
N GLU A 164 4.37 5.81 22.09
CA GLU A 164 5.39 6.60 22.82
C GLU A 164 6.71 6.62 22.05
N GLU A 165 7.16 5.48 21.52
CA GLU A 165 8.38 5.40 20.70
C GLU A 165 8.27 6.25 19.44
N LEU A 166 7.10 6.24 18.77
CA LEU A 166 6.86 7.11 17.61
C LEU A 166 6.86 8.58 18.02
N THR A 167 6.23 8.93 19.15
CA THR A 167 6.19 10.31 19.67
C THR A 167 7.59 10.83 20.02
N ALA A 168 8.46 9.96 20.53
CA ALA A 168 9.85 10.28 20.85
C ALA A 168 10.73 10.46 19.60
N ASN A 169 10.31 9.93 18.44
CA ASN A 169 11.07 9.95 17.19
C ASN A 169 10.24 10.54 16.03
N PRO A 170 9.90 11.85 16.09
CA PRO A 170 9.00 12.47 15.11
C PRO A 170 9.54 12.44 13.67
N ASP A 171 10.86 12.40 13.49
CA ASP A 171 11.51 12.36 12.17
C ASP A 171 11.24 11.06 11.39
N LEU A 172 10.75 10.01 12.05
CA LEU A 172 10.28 8.79 11.38
C LEU A 172 9.05 9.06 10.51
N VAL A 173 8.28 10.11 10.78
CA VAL A 173 7.08 10.49 10.03
C VAL A 173 7.45 11.50 8.94
N ARG A 174 7.70 11.00 7.73
CA ARG A 174 7.99 11.87 6.57
C ARG A 174 6.77 12.57 5.99
N THR A 175 5.58 12.00 6.18
CA THR A 175 4.33 12.55 5.66
C THR A 175 3.84 13.71 6.51
N MET A 176 3.56 14.83 5.84
CA MET A 176 2.97 16.04 6.45
C MET A 176 1.44 16.02 6.40
N SER A 177 0.85 15.11 5.62
CA SER A 177 -0.57 15.14 5.27
C SER A 177 -1.41 14.12 6.04
N VAL A 178 -0.81 13.00 6.45
CA VAL A 178 -1.51 11.91 7.14
C VAL A 178 -0.67 11.49 8.33
N LYS A 179 -1.16 11.67 9.56
CA LYS A 179 -0.49 11.08 10.72
C LYS A 179 -0.69 9.55 10.69
N PRO A 180 0.34 8.76 11.03
CA PRO A 180 0.17 7.34 11.27
C PRO A 180 -0.99 7.12 12.26
N PRO A 181 -1.85 6.10 12.07
CA PRO A 181 -2.86 5.78 13.06
C PRO A 181 -2.18 5.41 14.38
N MET A 182 -2.39 6.26 15.39
CA MET A 182 -1.93 6.07 16.78
C MET A 182 -3.14 5.80 17.68
N GLY A 183 -2.91 5.27 18.87
CA GLY A 183 -3.94 4.97 19.86
C GLY A 183 -4.39 3.50 19.88
N ALA A 184 -3.80 2.66 19.03
CA ALA A 184 -3.93 1.20 19.08
C ALA A 184 -2.80 0.55 19.90
N GLY A 185 -1.89 1.35 20.49
CA GLY A 185 -0.75 0.88 21.29
C GLY A 185 0.42 0.31 20.49
N ARG A 186 0.29 0.22 19.16
CA ARG A 186 1.35 -0.22 18.25
C ARG A 186 1.22 0.44 16.87
N VAL A 187 2.34 0.83 16.29
CA VAL A 187 2.47 1.40 14.95
C VAL A 187 3.28 0.45 14.08
N ARG A 188 2.74 0.09 12.92
CA ARG A 188 3.42 -0.78 11.95
C ARG A 188 4.51 0.00 11.23
N MET A 189 5.71 -0.54 11.24
CA MET A 189 6.89 0.03 10.61
C MET A 189 7.33 -0.84 9.44
N ILE A 190 7.77 -0.19 8.37
CA ILE A 190 8.43 -0.80 7.23
C ILE A 190 9.90 -0.37 7.26
N ARG A 191 10.80 -1.35 7.13
CA ARG A 191 12.24 -1.16 7.02
C ARG A 191 12.71 -1.67 5.66
N ILE A 192 13.43 -0.86 4.92
CA ILE A 192 14.10 -1.25 3.67
C ILE A 192 15.60 -1.18 3.92
N GLY A 193 16.26 -2.35 3.95
CA GLY A 193 17.65 -2.45 4.38
C GLY A 193 17.92 -1.81 5.75
N ASP A 194 19.18 -1.73 6.14
CA ASP A 194 19.52 -1.11 7.42
C ASP A 194 19.48 0.43 7.37
N ALA A 195 19.67 1.00 6.17
CA ALA A 195 19.89 2.44 5.99
C ALA A 195 19.10 3.07 4.83
N VAL A 196 18.26 2.33 4.08
CA VAL A 196 17.51 2.93 2.96
C VAL A 196 16.29 3.65 3.48
N ASP A 197 15.40 2.95 4.19
CA ASP A 197 14.20 3.59 4.70
C ASP A 197 13.67 2.92 5.97
N TYR A 198 13.12 3.71 6.89
CA TYR A 198 12.42 3.22 8.08
C TYR A 198 11.27 4.16 8.43
N GLN A 199 10.04 3.77 8.08
CA GLN A 199 8.87 4.64 8.16
C GLN A 199 7.61 3.89 8.63
N PRO A 200 6.68 4.57 9.30
CA PRO A 200 5.37 4.00 9.63
C PRO A 200 4.54 3.85 8.35
N CYS A 201 4.15 2.62 8.02
CA CYS A 201 3.32 2.35 6.85
C CYS A 201 2.39 1.16 7.08
N GLY A 202 1.11 1.36 6.76
CA GLY A 202 0.08 0.33 6.83
C GLY A 202 -0.14 -0.44 5.53
N GLY A 203 0.56 -0.09 4.44
CA GLY A 203 0.37 -0.71 3.13
C GLY A 203 1.09 -2.03 2.94
N THR A 204 0.92 -2.60 1.74
CA THR A 204 1.53 -3.87 1.33
C THR A 204 2.80 -3.62 0.53
N HIS A 205 3.85 -4.41 0.79
CA HIS A 205 5.18 -4.22 0.21
C HIS A 205 5.76 -5.56 -0.27
N VAL A 206 6.68 -5.48 -1.24
CA VAL A 206 7.46 -6.65 -1.67
C VAL A 206 8.49 -7.05 -0.60
N LYS A 207 9.05 -8.26 -0.66
CA LYS A 207 10.01 -8.75 0.37
C LYS A 207 11.40 -8.16 0.22
N SER A 208 11.71 -7.57 -0.93
CA SER A 208 13.03 -7.02 -1.22
C SER A 208 12.94 -5.97 -2.32
N THR A 209 13.93 -5.07 -2.41
CA THR A 209 13.90 -4.03 -3.45
C THR A 209 14.05 -4.61 -4.85
N GLY A 210 14.72 -5.74 -5.05
CA GLY A 210 14.90 -6.35 -6.37
C GLY A 210 13.59 -6.78 -7.02
N GLU A 211 12.57 -7.14 -6.22
CA GLU A 211 11.22 -7.42 -6.70
C GLU A 211 10.51 -6.19 -7.30
N ILE A 212 10.98 -4.98 -7.01
CA ILE A 212 10.46 -3.76 -7.64
C ILE A 212 10.71 -3.79 -9.15
N GLY A 213 11.76 -4.46 -9.64
CA GLY A 213 12.16 -4.39 -11.04
C GLY A 213 12.69 -3.01 -11.43
N ARG A 214 12.70 -2.70 -12.73
CA ARG A 214 13.18 -1.38 -13.18
C ARG A 214 12.07 -0.34 -13.05
N ILE A 215 12.47 0.90 -12.77
CA ILE A 215 11.55 2.04 -12.76
C ILE A 215 12.05 3.17 -13.64
N ALA A 216 11.15 4.07 -14.00
CA ALA A 216 11.47 5.36 -14.62
C ALA A 216 10.75 6.48 -13.89
N ILE A 217 11.44 7.59 -13.61
CA ILE A 217 10.76 8.83 -13.29
C ILE A 217 10.15 9.35 -14.59
N THR A 218 8.82 9.40 -14.65
CA THR A 218 8.11 9.79 -15.88
C THR A 218 7.95 11.28 -16.00
N LYS A 219 7.74 11.98 -14.87
CA LYS A 219 7.47 13.42 -14.85
C LYS A 219 7.76 14.06 -13.50
N ILE A 220 8.41 15.21 -13.51
CA ILE A 220 8.55 16.12 -12.36
C ILE A 220 7.75 17.40 -12.67
N GLU A 221 6.81 17.75 -11.81
CA GLU A 221 5.89 18.88 -12.02
C GLU A 221 5.88 19.84 -10.83
N SER A 222 5.84 21.14 -11.10
CA SER A 222 5.45 22.13 -10.08
C SER A 222 3.94 22.07 -9.82
N LYS A 223 3.55 22.04 -8.54
CA LYS A 223 2.16 22.15 -8.07
C LYS A 223 1.98 23.36 -7.14
N GLY A 224 2.80 24.40 -7.32
CA GLY A 224 2.86 25.58 -6.48
C GLY A 224 4.30 26.00 -6.19
N LYS A 225 4.49 27.03 -5.37
CA LYS A 225 5.81 27.61 -5.09
C LYS A 225 6.82 26.55 -4.63
N GLN A 226 6.47 25.77 -3.60
CA GLN A 226 7.34 24.73 -3.03
C GLN A 226 6.86 23.29 -3.29
N ASN A 227 5.62 23.06 -3.75
CA ASN A 227 5.14 21.69 -3.95
C ASN A 227 5.63 21.12 -5.30
N ARG A 228 6.23 19.94 -5.27
CA ARG A 228 6.76 19.23 -6.45
C ARG A 228 6.19 17.82 -6.49
N ARG A 229 5.56 17.47 -7.60
CA ARG A 229 5.04 16.13 -7.85
C ARG A 229 6.04 15.36 -8.69
N ILE A 230 6.44 14.19 -8.21
CA ILE A 230 7.34 13.29 -8.92
C ILE A 230 6.58 12.01 -9.19
N ASN A 231 6.43 11.69 -10.47
CA ASN A 231 5.71 10.51 -10.95
C ASN A 231 6.74 9.45 -11.36
N LEU A 232 6.52 8.21 -10.94
CA LEU A 232 7.29 7.05 -11.37
C LEU A 232 6.38 5.99 -12.00
N ALA A 233 6.97 5.14 -12.84
CA ALA A 233 6.34 3.95 -13.37
C ALA A 233 7.31 2.78 -13.36
N LEU A 234 6.77 1.56 -13.23
CA LEU A 234 7.52 0.33 -13.50
C LEU A 234 7.89 0.30 -15.00
N ALA A 235 9.07 -0.20 -15.32
CA ALA A 235 9.69 -0.13 -16.64
C ALA A 235 10.22 -1.51 -17.09
N ASP A 236 9.49 -2.56 -16.73
CA ASP A 236 9.77 -3.95 -17.11
C ASP A 236 9.35 -4.28 -18.55
#